data_AF-A0A8J1UNI0-F1
#
_entry.id   AF-A0A8J1UNI0-F1
#
_cell.length_a   1.000
_cell.length_b   1.000
_cell.length_c   1.000
_cell.angle_alpha   90.00
_cell.angle_beta   90.00
_cell.angle_gamma   90.00
#
_symmetry.space_group_name_H-M   'P 1'
#
loop_
_entity.id
_entity.type
_entity.pdbx_description
1 polymer ?
#
loop_
_entity_poly.entity_id
_entity_poly.type
_entity_poly.pdbx_seq_one_letter_code
_entity_poly.pdbx_strand_id
1 'polypeptide(L)'
;MMAVGGVDVDWTDKLSESQREQYEEIEALQSILIDPGQFKLLSSPKDGPEVLFSMQLNVCVKTKDGGMSVEAWVPYEHDIAQAEHAVAAIPSNTRPQFARSDSGRHWHSSFHVQHLTPLCLQVTLPQGYPNDAAPIFTLSCLWLDSSQLTVLCQQLDRLWEGLATMPIIYTWIDWLEHSALEFLALTESVILTPYLDADSAWMGNRDPRALPECVDLDVSLNAMLQHHMQRDRQEFLKNNHECGICFDEKPGREFFRISDCHHHFCRECMTDYCNLHVGEGTVQQLHCPDNDCKFALPPVIIEAVLGNDEFQRWERLLLQKALDTMGDITWCPRCNNAVIKESEESLKLAHCTTCMYSFCTDCDDPWHQGQPCKDLEGQLKELKDNTKTKTSSSNEQKRLNMIAYLSKQTLKKISKPCPKCKVPIQKNLGCSLIHCTNCGAKMCYICGKNISQKSYEHFGQSCQLFTGDAYNIVAAPPIQQHNERDLEIREQLQNDPDAQQRMKLCPKCKQRNLKEKRNNHIKCWQCNSNFCYMCKTVIQGKIVEHFMNPLNTCQQHSDD
;
A
#
# COMPACT_ATOMS: atom_id res chain seq x y z
N MET A 1 33.48 56.62 -2.96
CA MET A 1 33.20 57.84 -3.76
C MET A 1 33.32 57.41 -5.21
N MET A 2 32.27 57.18 -5.99
CA MET A 2 31.12 58.05 -6.22
C MET A 2 29.81 57.22 -6.28
N ALA A 3 28.82 57.64 -5.50
CA ALA A 3 27.44 57.22 -5.66
C ALA A 3 26.84 58.03 -6.83
N VAL A 4 26.37 57.34 -7.88
CA VAL A 4 25.48 57.95 -8.87
C VAL A 4 24.08 57.76 -8.32
N GLY A 5 23.49 58.83 -7.79
CA GLY A 5 22.11 58.86 -7.37
C GLY A 5 21.21 58.68 -8.59
N GLY A 6 20.63 57.49 -8.72
CA GLY A 6 19.41 57.30 -9.49
C GLY A 6 18.27 57.90 -8.65
N VAL A 7 17.72 59.02 -9.10
CA VAL A 7 16.39 59.42 -8.70
C VAL A 7 15.47 58.33 -9.26
N ASP A 8 14.87 57.51 -8.41
CA ASP A 8 13.68 56.73 -8.77
C ASP A 8 12.60 57.76 -9.11
N VAL A 9 12.58 58.19 -10.37
CA VAL A 9 11.48 58.95 -10.93
C VAL A 9 10.34 57.94 -11.03
N ASP A 10 9.34 58.10 -10.16
CA ASP A 10 8.11 57.33 -10.22
C ASP A 10 7.51 57.49 -11.62
N TRP A 11 7.70 56.48 -12.47
CA TRP A 11 7.35 56.52 -13.89
C TRP A 11 5.84 56.66 -14.10
N THR A 12 5.05 56.45 -13.04
CA THR A 12 3.59 56.52 -12.99
C THR A 12 3.04 57.95 -13.13
N ASP A 13 3.83 58.98 -12.82
CA ASP A 13 3.43 60.39 -12.94
C ASP A 13 3.30 60.88 -14.40
N LYS A 14 3.81 60.12 -15.38
CA LYS A 14 3.72 60.43 -16.81
C LYS A 14 2.69 59.59 -17.57
N LEU A 15 1.99 58.69 -16.90
CA LEU A 15 0.98 57.82 -17.51
C LEU A 15 -0.33 58.59 -17.74
N SER A 16 -1.01 58.30 -18.85
CA SER A 16 -2.41 58.75 -19.02
C SER A 16 -3.32 58.09 -17.98
N GLU A 17 -4.50 58.66 -17.76
CA GLU A 17 -5.52 58.09 -16.87
C GLU A 17 -5.86 56.64 -17.25
N SER A 18 -6.13 56.38 -18.53
CA SER A 18 -6.36 55.03 -19.07
C SER A 18 -5.20 54.07 -18.82
N GLN A 19 -3.94 54.56 -18.91
CA GLN A 19 -2.79 53.72 -18.60
C GLN A 19 -2.71 53.37 -17.10
N ARG A 20 -3.03 54.31 -16.21
CA ARG A 20 -3.07 54.03 -14.75
C ARG A 20 -4.13 52.99 -14.42
N GLU A 21 -5.33 53.12 -14.98
CA GLU A 21 -6.42 52.15 -14.81
C GLU A 21 -6.03 50.75 -15.31
N GLN A 22 -5.30 50.65 -16.42
CA GLN A 22 -4.75 49.38 -16.89
C GLN A 22 -3.79 48.72 -15.89
N TYR A 23 -2.88 49.50 -15.30
CA TYR A 23 -1.95 49.00 -14.28
C TYR A 23 -2.72 48.52 -13.04
N GLU A 24 -3.69 49.31 -12.56
CA GLU A 24 -4.52 48.97 -11.40
C GLU A 24 -5.35 47.70 -11.62
N GLU A 25 -5.97 47.54 -12.81
CA GLU A 25 -6.72 46.32 -13.13
C GLU A 25 -5.79 45.09 -13.17
N ILE A 26 -4.60 45.20 -13.74
CA ILE A 26 -3.63 44.09 -13.79
C ILE A 26 -3.15 43.70 -12.38
N GLU A 27 -2.84 44.67 -11.53
CA GLU A 27 -2.46 44.40 -10.14
C GLU A 27 -3.61 43.74 -9.36
N ALA A 28 -4.84 44.21 -9.56
CA ALA A 28 -6.02 43.60 -8.98
C ALA A 28 -6.19 42.15 -9.44
N LEU A 29 -6.09 41.88 -10.75
CA LEU A 29 -6.19 40.53 -11.31
C LEU A 29 -5.11 39.59 -10.75
N GLN A 30 -3.86 40.07 -10.62
CA GLN A 30 -2.77 39.29 -10.02
C GLN A 30 -3.03 38.95 -8.55
N SER A 31 -3.73 39.83 -7.83
CA SER A 31 -4.09 39.60 -6.42
C SER A 31 -5.26 38.62 -6.26
N ILE A 32 -6.20 38.59 -7.22
CA ILE A 32 -7.39 37.74 -7.18
C ILE A 32 -7.10 36.34 -7.71
N LEU A 33 -6.32 36.23 -8.81
CA LEU A 33 -6.01 34.98 -9.50
C LEU A 33 -4.75 34.32 -8.91
N ILE A 34 -4.92 33.75 -7.71
CA ILE A 34 -3.80 33.25 -6.88
C ILE A 34 -3.32 31.86 -7.35
N ASP A 35 -4.15 31.10 -8.07
CA ASP A 35 -3.79 29.75 -8.49
C ASP A 35 -2.69 29.79 -9.59
N PRO A 36 -1.59 29.04 -9.43
CA PRO A 36 -0.49 29.03 -10.40
C PRO A 36 -0.98 28.65 -11.80
N GLY A 37 -0.74 29.53 -12.77
CA GLY A 37 -1.13 29.32 -14.15
C GLY A 37 -2.51 29.87 -14.54
N GLN A 38 -3.30 30.44 -13.61
CA GLN A 38 -4.52 31.18 -13.98
C GLN A 38 -4.23 32.50 -14.68
N PHE A 39 -3.16 33.19 -14.29
CA PHE A 39 -2.75 34.47 -14.87
C PHE A 39 -1.30 34.40 -15.32
N LYS A 40 -1.02 34.85 -16.56
CA LYS A 40 0.33 35.00 -17.08
C LYS A 40 0.45 36.31 -17.86
N LEU A 41 1.27 37.24 -17.36
CA LEU A 41 1.64 38.45 -18.10
C LEU A 41 2.61 38.07 -19.23
N LEU A 42 2.27 38.42 -20.46
CA LEU A 42 3.07 38.15 -21.66
C LEU A 42 3.96 39.33 -22.04
N SER A 43 3.44 40.56 -21.92
CA SER A 43 4.17 41.80 -22.18
C SER A 43 3.62 42.96 -21.37
N SER A 44 4.47 43.95 -21.10
CA SER A 44 4.09 45.17 -20.39
C SER A 44 4.75 46.41 -21.02
N PRO A 45 4.19 47.62 -20.82
CA PRO A 45 4.82 48.87 -21.26
C PRO A 45 6.19 49.13 -20.61
N LYS A 46 6.57 48.39 -19.56
CA LYS A 46 7.93 48.44 -18.99
C LYS A 46 8.97 47.86 -19.96
N ASP A 47 8.55 47.02 -20.91
CA ASP A 47 9.42 46.36 -21.90
C ASP A 47 9.72 47.26 -23.12
N GLY A 48 9.01 48.39 -23.26
CA GLY A 48 9.26 49.40 -24.30
C GLY A 48 8.08 50.35 -24.53
N PRO A 49 8.32 51.53 -25.10
CA PRO A 49 7.30 52.59 -25.25
C PRO A 49 6.14 52.25 -26.21
N GLU A 50 6.31 51.26 -27.08
CA GLU A 50 5.28 50.79 -28.02
C GLU A 50 4.66 49.44 -27.59
N VAL A 51 5.11 48.88 -26.47
CA VAL A 51 4.66 47.57 -25.98
C VAL A 51 3.36 47.74 -25.20
N LEU A 52 2.31 47.04 -25.63
CA LEU A 52 1.03 46.99 -24.93
C LEU A 52 1.06 45.94 -23.83
N PHE A 53 0.14 46.07 -22.87
CA PHE A 53 -0.14 44.97 -21.96
C PHE A 53 -0.76 43.82 -22.73
N SER A 54 -0.16 42.64 -22.61
CA SER A 54 -0.72 41.39 -23.11
C SER A 54 -0.63 40.33 -22.03
N MET A 55 -1.69 39.54 -21.88
CA MET A 55 -1.82 38.53 -20.84
C MET A 55 -2.61 37.32 -21.32
N GLN A 56 -2.35 36.19 -20.70
CA GLN A 56 -3.11 34.95 -20.86
C GLN A 56 -3.80 34.63 -19.54
N LEU A 57 -5.11 34.37 -19.62
CA LEU A 57 -5.98 34.04 -18.52
C LEU A 57 -6.56 32.64 -18.75
N ASN A 58 -6.33 31.71 -17.83
CA ASN A 58 -6.91 30.37 -17.86
C ASN A 58 -8.12 30.33 -16.92
N VAL A 59 -9.32 30.42 -17.49
CA VAL A 59 -10.59 30.49 -16.78
C VAL A 59 -11.16 29.08 -16.58
N CYS A 60 -11.18 28.62 -15.33
CA CYS A 60 -11.73 27.32 -14.96
C CYS A 60 -13.26 27.41 -14.85
N VAL A 61 -13.98 26.95 -15.88
CA VAL A 61 -15.45 26.97 -15.87
C VAL A 61 -16.00 25.99 -14.81
N LYS A 62 -16.92 26.47 -13.97
CA LYS A 62 -17.53 25.67 -12.90
C LYS A 62 -18.63 24.76 -13.46
N THR A 63 -18.51 23.48 -13.16
CA THR A 63 -19.56 22.49 -13.42
C THR A 63 -20.60 22.53 -12.29
N LYS A 64 -21.85 22.11 -12.57
CA LYS A 64 -22.89 21.98 -11.54
C LYS A 64 -22.60 20.79 -10.62
N ASP A 65 -23.25 20.75 -9.46
CA ASP A 65 -23.16 19.65 -8.49
C ASP A 65 -23.42 18.31 -9.18
N GLY A 66 -22.37 17.52 -9.34
CA GLY A 66 -22.41 16.27 -10.09
C GLY A 66 -21.29 16.12 -11.10
N GLY A 67 -20.73 17.21 -11.63
CA GLY A 67 -19.70 17.21 -12.69
C GLY A 67 -20.29 17.28 -14.10
N MET A 68 -19.52 16.87 -15.11
CA MET A 68 -19.94 16.87 -16.51
C MET A 68 -19.43 15.64 -17.26
N SER A 69 -20.27 15.09 -18.13
CA SER A 69 -19.89 13.99 -19.02
C SER A 69 -19.21 14.55 -20.27
N VAL A 70 -18.08 13.95 -20.66
CA VAL A 70 -17.38 14.28 -21.90
C VAL A 70 -17.60 13.13 -22.86
N GLU A 71 -18.17 13.43 -24.02
CA GLU A 71 -18.50 12.48 -25.07
C GLU A 71 -17.61 12.73 -26.29
N ALA A 72 -17.04 11.68 -26.87
CA ALA A 72 -16.18 11.77 -28.04
C ALA A 72 -16.56 10.68 -29.06
N TRP A 73 -16.67 11.06 -30.33
CA TRP A 73 -16.93 10.14 -31.43
C TRP A 73 -15.62 9.88 -32.18
N VAL A 74 -15.05 8.70 -31.96
CA VAL A 74 -13.77 8.28 -32.54
C VAL A 74 -14.02 7.61 -33.91
N PRO A 75 -13.35 8.08 -34.98
CA PRO A 75 -13.42 7.46 -36.31
C PRO A 75 -12.92 6.01 -36.31
N TYR A 76 -13.42 5.21 -37.27
CA TYR A 76 -13.09 3.78 -37.40
C TYR A 76 -11.59 3.48 -37.57
N GLU A 77 -10.80 4.44 -38.08
CA GLU A 77 -9.39 4.24 -38.44
C GLU A 77 -8.41 4.35 -37.26
N HIS A 78 -8.84 4.80 -36.07
CA HIS A 78 -7.99 4.85 -34.88
C HIS A 78 -7.80 3.47 -34.24
N ASP A 79 -6.56 3.14 -33.87
CA ASP A 79 -6.20 1.89 -33.18
C ASP A 79 -6.62 1.96 -31.70
N ILE A 80 -7.83 1.50 -31.41
CA ILE A 80 -8.42 1.50 -30.05
C ILE A 80 -7.58 0.70 -29.07
N ALA A 81 -6.86 -0.32 -29.53
CA ALA A 81 -6.01 -1.09 -28.64
C ALA A 81 -4.89 -0.22 -28.06
N GLN A 82 -4.37 0.76 -28.80
CA GLN A 82 -3.38 1.70 -28.28
C GLN A 82 -4.00 2.70 -27.30
N ALA A 83 -5.19 3.22 -27.59
CA ALA A 83 -5.91 4.12 -26.69
C ALA A 83 -6.29 3.44 -25.36
N GLU A 84 -6.78 2.19 -25.42
CA GLU A 84 -7.10 1.40 -24.22
C GLU A 84 -5.87 1.12 -23.36
N HIS A 85 -4.71 0.82 -23.97
CA HIS A 85 -3.44 0.65 -23.27
C HIS A 85 -2.94 1.95 -22.64
N ALA A 86 -3.01 3.08 -23.35
CA ALA A 86 -2.58 4.39 -22.83
C ALA A 86 -3.39 4.80 -21.60
N VAL A 87 -4.67 4.43 -21.57
CA VAL A 87 -5.62 4.79 -20.51
C VAL A 87 -5.73 3.68 -19.43
N ALA A 88 -4.93 2.61 -19.51
CA ALA A 88 -4.92 1.54 -18.51
C ALA A 88 -4.37 1.96 -17.14
N ALA A 89 -3.60 3.05 -17.09
CA ALA A 89 -3.10 3.64 -15.86
C ALA A 89 -4.11 4.55 -15.15
N ILE A 90 -5.27 4.81 -15.77
CA ILE A 90 -6.33 5.68 -15.22
C ILE A 90 -7.25 4.84 -14.33
N PRO A 91 -7.67 5.35 -13.15
CA PRO A 91 -8.61 4.65 -12.26
C PRO A 91 -9.87 4.20 -13.01
N SER A 92 -10.37 3.02 -12.68
CA SER A 92 -11.48 2.37 -13.40
C SER A 92 -12.76 3.22 -13.48
N ASN A 93 -13.02 4.07 -12.49
CA ASN A 93 -14.22 4.92 -12.44
C ASN A 93 -14.13 6.17 -13.32
N THR A 94 -12.93 6.60 -13.70
CA THR A 94 -12.68 7.74 -14.60
C THR A 94 -12.23 7.30 -15.98
N ARG A 95 -12.16 5.98 -16.22
CA ARG A 95 -11.72 5.41 -17.49
C ARG A 95 -12.78 5.67 -18.57
N PRO A 96 -12.40 6.17 -19.76
CA PRO A 96 -13.32 6.31 -20.88
C PRO A 96 -13.93 4.96 -21.25
N GLN A 97 -15.24 4.92 -21.33
CA GLN A 97 -15.99 3.75 -21.77
C GLN A 97 -16.15 3.81 -23.27
N PHE A 98 -15.66 2.80 -23.99
CA PHE A 98 -15.79 2.70 -25.44
C PHE A 98 -16.98 1.82 -25.82
N ALA A 99 -17.95 2.39 -26.51
CA ALA A 99 -19.10 1.70 -27.08
C ALA A 99 -19.11 1.84 -28.61
N ARG A 100 -19.65 0.86 -29.33
CA ARG A 100 -19.89 1.03 -30.78
C ARG A 100 -21.17 1.84 -31.01
N SER A 101 -21.13 2.73 -32.00
CA SER A 101 -22.32 3.39 -32.50
C SER A 101 -23.32 2.39 -33.09
N ASP A 102 -24.61 2.73 -33.11
CA ASP A 102 -25.66 1.88 -33.70
C ASP A 102 -25.42 1.59 -35.20
N SER A 103 -24.77 2.52 -35.89
CA SER A 103 -24.35 2.35 -37.28
C SER A 103 -23.15 1.41 -37.47
N GLY A 104 -22.46 1.06 -36.37
CA GLY A 104 -21.23 0.25 -36.35
C GLY A 104 -20.01 0.94 -36.96
N ARG A 105 -20.14 2.23 -37.35
CA ARG A 105 -19.11 2.98 -38.08
C ARG A 105 -18.19 3.81 -37.19
N HIS A 106 -18.62 4.14 -35.97
CA HIS A 106 -17.85 4.97 -35.05
C HIS A 106 -17.79 4.32 -33.68
N TRP A 107 -16.75 4.66 -32.94
CA TRP A 107 -16.69 4.37 -31.52
C TRP A 107 -17.08 5.61 -30.74
N HIS A 108 -17.86 5.42 -29.69
CA HIS A 108 -18.27 6.44 -28.77
C HIS A 108 -17.51 6.23 -27.47
N SER A 109 -16.80 7.25 -27.02
CA SER A 109 -16.09 7.26 -25.75
C SER A 109 -16.76 8.24 -24.80
N SER A 110 -17.06 7.81 -23.58
CA SER A 110 -17.57 8.73 -22.55
C SER A 110 -16.87 8.54 -21.21
N PHE A 111 -16.62 9.66 -20.53
CA PHE A 111 -16.10 9.70 -19.17
C PHE A 111 -16.66 10.90 -18.44
N HIS A 112 -16.53 10.88 -17.12
CA HIS A 112 -17.11 11.89 -16.27
C HIS A 112 -16.01 12.69 -15.55
N VAL A 113 -16.10 14.03 -15.58
CA VAL A 113 -15.14 14.93 -14.95
C VAL A 113 -15.83 15.94 -14.05
N GLN A 114 -15.21 16.27 -12.92
CA GLN A 114 -15.65 17.38 -12.07
C GLN A 114 -14.99 18.71 -12.48
N HIS A 115 -13.80 18.63 -13.08
CA HIS A 115 -13.03 19.79 -13.49
C HIS A 115 -12.71 19.70 -14.98
N LEU A 116 -13.17 20.68 -15.74
CA LEU A 116 -12.83 20.82 -17.17
C LEU A 116 -11.48 21.49 -17.33
N THR A 117 -10.84 21.27 -18.47
CA THR A 117 -9.72 22.10 -18.88
C THR A 117 -10.17 23.55 -19.02
N PRO A 118 -9.34 24.52 -18.61
CA PRO A 118 -9.72 25.92 -18.59
C PRO A 118 -9.91 26.48 -20.00
N LEU A 119 -10.79 27.47 -20.12
CA LEU A 119 -10.84 28.36 -21.28
C LEU A 119 -9.62 29.28 -21.25
N CYS A 120 -8.92 29.40 -22.37
CA CYS A 120 -7.80 30.31 -22.49
C CYS A 120 -8.28 31.61 -23.14
N LEU A 121 -8.31 32.67 -22.34
CA LEU A 121 -8.63 34.03 -22.76
C LEU A 121 -7.31 34.82 -22.85
N GLN A 122 -6.87 35.09 -24.07
CA GLN A 122 -5.69 35.93 -24.31
C GLN A 122 -6.15 37.34 -24.62
N VAL A 123 -5.64 38.32 -23.86
CA VAL A 123 -6.08 39.71 -23.91
C VAL A 123 -4.90 40.63 -24.18
N THR A 124 -5.10 41.64 -25.02
CA THR A 124 -4.18 42.76 -25.23
C THR A 124 -4.94 44.06 -25.02
N LEU A 125 -4.42 44.92 -24.14
CA LEU A 125 -5.06 46.19 -23.79
C LEU A 125 -4.52 47.29 -24.72
N PRO A 126 -5.35 47.90 -25.59
CA PRO A 126 -4.92 49.03 -26.40
C PRO A 126 -4.73 50.28 -25.54
N GLN A 127 -4.01 51.29 -26.05
CA GLN A 127 -3.73 52.53 -25.30
C GLN A 127 -5.00 53.28 -24.83
N GLY A 128 -6.10 53.14 -25.58
CA GLY A 128 -7.38 53.77 -25.24
C GLY A 128 -8.21 53.01 -24.20
N TYR A 129 -7.87 51.78 -23.83
CA TYR A 129 -8.66 51.02 -22.85
C TYR A 129 -8.42 51.55 -21.42
N PRO A 130 -9.44 51.61 -20.53
CA PRO A 130 -10.83 51.24 -20.76
C PRO A 130 -11.73 52.35 -21.33
N ASN A 131 -11.24 53.59 -21.43
CA ASN A 131 -12.10 54.74 -21.72
C ASN A 131 -12.58 54.84 -23.18
N ASP A 132 -11.69 54.59 -24.14
CA ASP A 132 -11.89 54.88 -25.56
C ASP A 132 -11.88 53.63 -26.46
N ALA A 133 -11.43 52.49 -25.96
CA ALA A 133 -11.28 51.26 -26.74
C ALA A 133 -11.51 50.00 -25.90
N ALA A 134 -12.12 48.98 -26.51
CA ALA A 134 -12.30 47.66 -25.91
C ALA A 134 -10.98 46.87 -25.85
N PRO A 135 -10.83 45.90 -24.93
CA PRO A 135 -9.73 44.94 -24.99
C PRO A 135 -9.75 44.14 -26.30
N ILE A 136 -8.58 43.91 -26.89
CA ILE A 136 -8.42 42.96 -27.99
C ILE A 136 -8.24 41.58 -27.38
N PHE A 137 -9.06 40.60 -27.77
CA PHE A 137 -8.96 39.27 -27.18
C PHE A 137 -9.14 38.14 -28.19
N THR A 138 -8.66 36.96 -27.81
CA THR A 138 -8.95 35.68 -28.44
C THR A 138 -9.38 34.68 -27.37
N LEU A 139 -10.31 33.80 -27.71
CA LEU A 139 -10.82 32.76 -26.82
C LEU A 139 -10.55 31.39 -27.43
N SER A 140 -9.84 30.54 -26.68
CA SER A 140 -9.56 29.17 -27.08
C SER A 140 -10.00 28.14 -26.05
N CYS A 141 -10.36 26.96 -26.53
CA CYS A 141 -10.92 25.89 -25.71
C CYS A 141 -10.72 24.52 -26.36
N LEU A 142 -10.40 23.52 -25.54
CA LEU A 142 -10.31 22.12 -25.95
C LEU A 142 -11.67 21.46 -26.14
N TRP A 143 -12.72 21.92 -25.49
CA TRP A 143 -14.00 21.22 -25.41
C TRP A 143 -15.18 22.00 -25.97
N LEU A 144 -14.94 23.19 -26.54
CA LEU A 144 -15.95 23.96 -27.28
C LEU A 144 -15.62 24.00 -28.77
N ASP A 145 -16.66 23.90 -29.58
CA ASP A 145 -16.53 24.08 -31.02
C ASP A 145 -16.45 25.59 -31.40
N SER A 146 -16.12 25.85 -32.66
CA SER A 146 -15.97 27.22 -33.16
C SER A 146 -17.26 28.05 -33.12
N SER A 147 -18.42 27.42 -33.23
CA SER A 147 -19.72 28.11 -33.17
C SER A 147 -20.06 28.52 -31.74
N GLN A 148 -19.83 27.63 -30.77
CA GLN A 148 -20.00 27.91 -29.35
C GLN A 148 -19.04 29.00 -28.89
N LEU A 149 -17.77 28.93 -29.29
CA LEU A 149 -16.77 29.97 -29.02
C LEU A 149 -17.15 31.31 -29.67
N THR A 150 -17.68 31.31 -30.89
CA THR A 150 -18.19 32.53 -31.56
C THR A 150 -19.29 33.19 -30.74
N VAL A 151 -20.23 32.38 -30.22
CA VAL A 151 -21.34 32.88 -29.38
C VAL A 151 -20.81 33.45 -28.06
N LEU A 152 -19.78 32.85 -27.45
CA LEU A 152 -19.11 33.41 -26.28
C LEU A 152 -18.41 34.74 -26.59
N CYS A 153 -17.65 34.84 -27.68
CA CYS A 153 -16.99 36.08 -28.09
C CYS A 153 -17.99 37.24 -28.25
N GLN A 154 -19.11 36.98 -28.94
CA GLN A 154 -20.19 37.97 -29.10
C GLN A 154 -20.81 38.39 -27.75
N GLN A 155 -20.90 37.47 -26.80
CA GLN A 155 -21.44 37.78 -25.48
C GLN A 155 -20.45 38.61 -24.64
N LEU A 156 -19.14 38.38 -24.76
CA LEU A 156 -18.13 39.25 -24.13
C LEU A 156 -18.18 40.67 -24.69
N ASP A 157 -18.39 40.83 -26.00
CA ASP A 157 -18.60 42.14 -26.63
C ASP A 157 -19.85 42.85 -26.05
N ARG A 158 -20.96 42.14 -25.89
CA ARG A 158 -22.18 42.72 -25.28
C ARG A 158 -21.98 43.14 -23.83
N LEU A 159 -21.21 42.36 -23.05
CA LEU A 159 -20.86 42.73 -21.68
C LEU A 159 -20.04 44.02 -21.65
N TRP A 160 -19.10 44.18 -22.59
CA TRP A 160 -18.36 45.42 -22.76
C TRP A 160 -19.26 46.60 -23.13
N GLU A 161 -20.14 46.44 -24.13
CA GLU A 161 -21.07 47.50 -24.56
C GLU A 161 -21.97 48.00 -23.43
N GLY A 162 -22.34 47.11 -22.49
CA GLY A 162 -23.17 47.46 -21.33
C GLY A 162 -22.43 48.18 -20.19
N LEU A 163 -21.09 48.10 -20.15
CA LEU A 163 -20.24 48.62 -19.08
C LEU A 163 -19.20 49.63 -19.58
N ALA A 164 -19.35 50.11 -20.82
CA ALA A 164 -18.39 50.94 -21.53
C ALA A 164 -17.77 52.04 -20.64
N THR A 165 -16.46 52.24 -20.77
CA THR A 165 -15.60 53.13 -19.96
C THR A 165 -15.21 52.61 -18.56
N MET A 166 -15.29 51.31 -18.31
CA MET A 166 -14.83 50.70 -17.05
C MET A 166 -13.95 49.47 -17.32
N PRO A 167 -13.00 49.12 -16.43
CA PRO A 167 -12.27 47.86 -16.48
C PRO A 167 -13.21 46.65 -16.50
N ILE A 168 -13.02 45.71 -17.44
CA ILE A 168 -13.99 44.63 -17.77
C ILE A 168 -13.44 43.22 -17.58
N ILE A 169 -12.13 43.04 -17.44
CA ILE A 169 -11.48 41.73 -17.59
C ILE A 169 -11.95 40.77 -16.49
N TYR A 170 -12.06 41.22 -15.24
CA TYR A 170 -12.59 40.40 -14.16
C TYR A 170 -14.05 40.01 -14.39
N THR A 171 -14.87 40.92 -14.91
CA THR A 171 -16.28 40.63 -15.26
C THR A 171 -16.38 39.56 -16.34
N TRP A 172 -15.51 39.60 -17.35
CA TRP A 172 -15.42 38.53 -18.35
C TRP A 172 -15.01 37.20 -17.72
N ILE A 173 -14.01 37.18 -16.84
CA ILE A 173 -13.57 35.96 -16.12
C ILE A 173 -14.73 35.39 -15.31
N ASP A 174 -15.36 36.21 -14.46
CA ASP A 174 -16.45 35.80 -13.57
C ASP A 174 -17.65 35.25 -14.35
N TRP A 175 -18.02 35.91 -15.45
CA TRP A 175 -19.12 35.46 -16.29
C TRP A 175 -18.78 34.14 -17.03
N LEU A 176 -17.57 34.01 -17.57
CA LEU A 176 -17.12 32.78 -18.21
C LEU A 176 -17.06 31.62 -17.20
N GLU A 177 -16.62 31.87 -15.97
CA GLU A 177 -16.51 30.88 -14.91
C GLU A 177 -17.89 30.34 -14.48
N HIS A 178 -18.89 31.22 -14.32
CA HIS A 178 -20.16 30.87 -13.67
C HIS A 178 -21.36 30.74 -14.61
N SER A 179 -21.32 31.37 -15.79
CA SER A 179 -22.49 31.48 -16.68
C SER A 179 -22.30 30.87 -18.07
N ALA A 180 -21.06 30.58 -18.50
CA ALA A 180 -20.80 30.11 -19.86
C ALA A 180 -21.54 28.80 -20.22
N LEU A 181 -21.51 27.80 -19.33
CA LEU A 181 -22.18 26.50 -19.58
C LEU A 181 -23.68 26.64 -19.70
N GLU A 182 -24.32 27.37 -18.79
CA GLU A 182 -25.77 27.60 -18.83
C GLU A 182 -26.18 28.41 -20.05
N PHE A 183 -25.38 29.42 -20.41
CA PHE A 183 -25.61 30.24 -21.60
C PHE A 183 -25.52 29.43 -22.89
N LEU A 184 -24.58 28.48 -22.97
CA LEU A 184 -24.44 27.55 -24.09
C LEU A 184 -25.43 26.37 -24.04
N ALA A 185 -26.27 26.28 -22.99
CA ALA A 185 -27.16 25.15 -22.72
C ALA A 185 -26.43 23.80 -22.60
N LEU A 186 -25.19 23.82 -22.09
CA LEU A 186 -24.36 22.64 -21.83
C LEU A 186 -24.48 22.26 -20.34
N THR A 187 -25.49 21.46 -19.99
CA THR A 187 -25.78 21.15 -18.57
C THR A 187 -25.26 19.80 -18.09
N GLU A 188 -25.21 18.80 -18.97
CA GLU A 188 -24.91 17.42 -18.58
C GLU A 188 -23.73 16.83 -19.34
N SER A 189 -23.57 17.17 -20.62
CA SER A 189 -22.47 16.67 -21.42
C SER A 189 -21.91 17.69 -22.41
N VAL A 190 -20.65 17.46 -22.79
CA VAL A 190 -19.95 18.17 -23.85
C VAL A 190 -19.42 17.17 -24.87
N ILE A 191 -19.58 17.50 -26.15
CA ILE A 191 -19.19 16.64 -27.26
C ILE A 191 -17.89 17.17 -27.87
N LEU A 192 -16.84 16.35 -27.80
CA LEU A 192 -15.59 16.59 -28.50
C LEU A 192 -15.73 16.19 -29.96
N THR A 193 -15.59 17.18 -30.84
CA THR A 193 -15.55 16.97 -32.30
C THR A 193 -14.19 17.45 -32.82
N PRO A 194 -13.41 16.60 -33.50
CA PRO A 194 -12.16 17.02 -34.10
C PRO A 194 -12.44 18.08 -35.16
N TYR A 195 -11.67 19.17 -35.12
CA TYR A 195 -11.85 20.36 -35.95
C TYR A 195 -11.91 20.08 -37.47
N LEU A 196 -11.33 18.96 -37.92
CA LEU A 196 -11.18 18.61 -39.33
C LEU A 196 -12.46 18.07 -40.01
N ASP A 197 -13.48 17.66 -39.26
CA ASP A 197 -14.74 17.10 -39.81
C ASP A 197 -15.84 18.15 -40.05
N ALA A 198 -15.58 19.44 -39.79
CA ALA A 198 -16.53 20.50 -40.13
C ALA A 198 -16.41 20.86 -41.62
N ASP A 199 -17.22 20.20 -42.45
CA ASP A 199 -17.43 20.46 -43.87
C ASP A 199 -17.13 21.93 -44.26
N SER A 200 -16.22 22.08 -45.22
CA SER A 200 -15.66 23.31 -45.79
C SER A 200 -16.67 24.29 -46.43
N ALA A 201 -17.98 24.13 -46.18
CA ALA A 201 -19.06 24.92 -46.75
C ALA A 201 -19.61 26.05 -45.84
N TRP A 202 -19.24 26.09 -44.54
CA TRP A 202 -19.76 27.07 -43.56
C TRP A 202 -18.71 28.05 -43.00
N MET A 203 -17.59 28.26 -43.72
CA MET A 203 -16.51 29.16 -43.28
C MET A 203 -16.86 30.66 -43.23
N GLY A 204 -18.05 31.08 -43.67
CA GLY A 204 -18.39 32.49 -43.83
C GLY A 204 -18.80 33.25 -42.57
N ASN A 205 -19.00 32.60 -41.42
CA ASN A 205 -19.61 33.24 -40.23
C ASN A 205 -18.93 32.92 -38.90
N ARG A 206 -17.64 32.54 -38.91
CA ARG A 206 -16.87 32.27 -37.70
C ARG A 206 -16.19 33.55 -37.21
N ASP A 207 -16.29 33.82 -35.92
CA ASP A 207 -15.54 34.91 -35.31
C ASP A 207 -14.04 34.58 -35.37
N PRO A 208 -13.18 35.45 -35.93
CA PRO A 208 -11.75 35.18 -36.05
C PRO A 208 -11.05 35.04 -34.68
N ARG A 209 -11.69 35.49 -33.59
CA ARG A 209 -11.20 35.37 -32.22
C ARG A 209 -11.50 34.01 -31.59
N ALA A 210 -12.39 33.21 -32.19
CA ALA A 210 -12.82 31.91 -31.69
C ALA A 210 -11.90 30.78 -32.18
N LEU A 211 -11.03 30.28 -31.30
CA LEU A 211 -9.96 29.34 -31.63
C LEU A 211 -10.18 27.97 -30.96
N PRO A 212 -10.89 27.01 -31.59
CA PRO A 212 -11.03 25.67 -31.04
C PRO A 212 -9.67 24.94 -31.04
N GLU A 213 -9.36 24.24 -29.96
CA GLU A 213 -8.07 23.54 -29.77
C GLU A 213 -8.16 22.02 -29.97
N CYS A 214 -9.36 21.45 -30.10
CA CYS A 214 -9.57 20.03 -30.35
C CYS A 214 -9.17 19.65 -31.79
N VAL A 215 -7.87 19.47 -32.02
CA VAL A 215 -7.32 19.01 -33.31
C VAL A 215 -7.28 17.49 -33.37
N ASP A 216 -6.87 16.85 -32.27
CA ASP A 216 -6.75 15.41 -32.12
C ASP A 216 -7.53 14.95 -30.88
N LEU A 217 -8.40 13.96 -31.05
CA LEU A 217 -9.27 13.45 -29.98
C LEU A 217 -8.46 12.77 -28.87
N ASP A 218 -7.47 11.94 -29.21
CA ASP A 218 -6.68 11.18 -28.23
C ASP A 218 -5.86 12.13 -27.35
N VAL A 219 -5.27 13.16 -27.96
CA VAL A 219 -4.53 14.21 -27.22
C VAL A 219 -5.47 15.01 -26.32
N SER A 220 -6.64 15.40 -26.82
CA SER A 220 -7.61 16.22 -26.08
C SER A 220 -8.21 15.46 -24.90
N LEU A 221 -8.58 14.19 -25.10
CA LEU A 221 -9.07 13.30 -24.05
C LEU A 221 -8.05 13.13 -22.92
N ASN A 222 -6.80 12.86 -23.27
CA ASN A 222 -5.73 12.72 -22.28
C ASN A 222 -5.47 14.01 -21.51
N ALA A 223 -5.47 15.16 -22.19
CA ALA A 223 -5.29 16.47 -21.55
C ALA A 223 -6.43 16.77 -20.54
N MET A 224 -7.67 16.46 -20.91
CA MET A 224 -8.83 16.65 -20.02
C MET A 224 -8.77 15.75 -18.78
N LEU A 225 -8.47 14.46 -18.96
CA LEU A 225 -8.34 13.52 -17.85
C LEU A 225 -7.21 13.88 -16.91
N GLN A 226 -6.04 14.23 -17.45
CA GLN A 226 -4.90 14.67 -16.65
C GLN A 226 -5.22 15.94 -15.85
N HIS A 227 -5.88 16.91 -16.48
CA HIS A 227 -6.30 18.13 -15.80
C HIS A 227 -7.28 17.84 -14.67
N HIS A 228 -8.31 17.03 -14.95
CA HIS A 228 -9.30 16.64 -13.94
C HIS A 228 -8.64 15.96 -12.74
N MET A 229 -7.79 14.96 -12.95
CA MET A 229 -7.08 14.24 -11.88
C MET A 229 -6.15 15.17 -11.09
N GLN A 230 -5.47 16.09 -11.76
CA GLN A 230 -4.57 17.03 -11.11
C GLN A 230 -5.34 18.03 -10.23
N ARG A 231 -6.49 18.54 -10.70
CA ARG A 231 -7.35 19.44 -9.93
C ARG A 231 -7.98 18.75 -8.73
N ASP A 232 -8.56 17.57 -8.92
CA ASP A 232 -9.13 16.77 -7.81
C ASP A 232 -8.06 16.48 -6.74
N ARG A 233 -6.84 16.14 -7.17
CA ARG A 233 -5.71 15.96 -6.23
C ARG A 233 -5.35 17.25 -5.50
N GLN A 234 -5.28 18.39 -6.18
CA GLN A 234 -4.95 19.66 -5.55
C GLN A 234 -6.00 20.08 -4.52
N GLU A 235 -7.28 19.95 -4.86
CA GLU A 235 -8.38 20.23 -3.93
C GLU A 235 -8.35 19.31 -2.73
N PHE A 236 -8.12 18.01 -2.95
CA PHE A 236 -7.90 17.07 -1.86
C PHE A 236 -6.75 17.51 -0.95
N LEU A 237 -5.59 17.88 -1.50
CA LEU A 237 -4.43 18.29 -0.70
C LEU A 237 -4.63 19.60 0.08
N LYS A 238 -5.43 20.52 -0.46
CA LYS A 238 -5.70 21.85 0.13
C LYS A 238 -6.73 21.77 1.26
N ASN A 239 -7.72 20.88 1.13
CA ASN A 239 -8.80 20.73 2.09
C ASN A 239 -8.42 19.81 3.26
N ASN A 240 -9.16 19.93 4.36
CA ASN A 240 -9.08 18.99 5.47
C ASN A 240 -9.99 17.79 5.22
N HIS A 241 -9.56 16.63 5.71
CA HIS A 241 -10.27 15.36 5.60
C HIS A 241 -10.22 14.62 6.94
N GLU A 242 -11.22 13.79 7.19
CA GLU A 242 -11.31 12.95 8.39
C GLU A 242 -10.85 11.52 8.09
N CYS A 243 -10.05 10.93 8.99
CA CYS A 243 -9.60 9.55 8.84
C CYS A 243 -10.66 8.54 9.29
N GLY A 244 -11.08 7.62 8.43
CA GLY A 244 -12.05 6.57 8.78
C GLY A 244 -11.56 5.51 9.80
N ILE A 245 -10.30 5.59 10.26
CA ILE A 245 -9.73 4.67 11.27
C ILE A 245 -9.60 5.37 12.63
N CYS A 246 -8.95 6.53 12.69
CA CYS A 246 -8.72 7.27 13.94
C CYS A 246 -9.70 8.41 14.19
N PHE A 247 -10.50 8.80 13.18
CA PHE A 247 -11.44 9.94 13.21
C PHE A 247 -10.78 11.31 13.43
N ASP A 248 -9.49 11.44 13.17
CA ASP A 248 -8.79 12.73 13.20
C ASP A 248 -8.98 13.50 11.89
N GLU A 249 -9.21 14.81 12.01
CA GLU A 249 -9.25 15.75 10.90
C GLU A 249 -7.85 16.36 10.67
N LYS A 250 -7.29 16.15 9.47
CA LYS A 250 -5.95 16.67 9.08
C LYS A 250 -6.00 17.18 7.62
N PRO A 251 -5.07 18.04 7.17
CA PRO A 251 -5.03 18.47 5.76
C PRO A 251 -4.71 17.28 4.84
N GLY A 252 -5.24 17.24 3.62
CA GLY A 252 -5.12 16.08 2.72
C GLY A 252 -3.68 15.65 2.38
N ARG A 253 -2.68 16.52 2.58
CA ARG A 253 -1.25 16.16 2.50
C ARG A 253 -0.81 15.09 3.52
N GLU A 254 -1.52 15.00 4.65
CA GLU A 254 -1.33 14.02 5.73
C GLU A 254 -2.07 12.69 5.45
N PHE A 255 -2.66 12.53 4.27
CA PHE A 255 -3.45 11.37 3.88
C PHE A 255 -2.86 10.64 2.67
N PHE A 256 -3.14 9.35 2.59
CA PHE A 256 -3.07 8.58 1.35
C PHE A 256 -4.49 8.38 0.82
N ARG A 257 -4.71 8.67 -0.47
CA ARG A 257 -5.95 8.38 -1.18
C ARG A 257 -5.70 7.23 -2.15
N ILE A 258 -6.46 6.15 -2.02
CA ILE A 258 -6.34 4.97 -2.86
C ILE A 258 -7.00 5.28 -4.21
N SER A 259 -6.26 5.13 -5.30
CA SER A 259 -6.71 5.53 -6.65
C SER A 259 -7.96 4.80 -7.11
N ASP A 260 -8.08 3.51 -6.82
CA ASP A 260 -9.14 2.65 -7.39
C ASP A 260 -10.49 2.79 -6.67
N CYS A 261 -10.48 3.11 -5.37
CA CYS A 261 -11.70 3.25 -4.55
C CYS A 261 -11.92 4.65 -3.98
N HIS A 262 -10.98 5.57 -4.16
CA HIS A 262 -10.98 6.95 -3.63
C HIS A 262 -11.09 7.10 -2.11
N HIS A 263 -11.10 6.00 -1.34
CA HIS A 263 -10.99 6.05 0.12
C HIS A 263 -9.63 6.62 0.54
N HIS A 264 -9.66 7.37 1.64
CA HIS A 264 -8.49 8.05 2.17
C HIS A 264 -8.31 7.77 3.65
N PHE A 265 -7.05 7.64 4.06
CA PHE A 265 -6.67 7.38 5.45
C PHE A 265 -5.42 8.17 5.80
N CYS A 266 -5.29 8.59 7.06
CA CYS A 266 -4.12 9.34 7.48
C CYS A 266 -2.86 8.46 7.35
N ARG A 267 -1.71 9.11 7.13
CA ARG A 267 -0.42 8.44 6.95
C ARG A 267 -0.09 7.49 8.08
N GLU A 268 -0.31 7.92 9.33
CA GLU A 268 -0.05 7.13 10.55
C GLU A 268 -0.84 5.81 10.54
N CYS A 269 -2.16 5.86 10.37
CA CYS A 269 -2.98 4.65 10.35
C CYS A 269 -2.62 3.70 9.20
N MET A 270 -2.27 4.24 8.03
CA MET A 270 -1.82 3.42 6.91
C MET A 270 -0.47 2.74 7.21
N THR A 271 0.46 3.46 7.86
CA THR A 271 1.73 2.90 8.34
C THR A 271 1.54 1.77 9.32
N ASP A 272 0.72 1.96 10.34
CA ASP A 272 0.46 0.92 11.33
C ASP A 272 -0.24 -0.30 10.70
N TYR A 273 -1.21 -0.06 9.81
CA TYR A 273 -1.92 -1.11 9.09
C TYR A 273 -0.97 -1.95 8.22
N CYS A 274 -0.12 -1.30 7.42
CA CYS A 274 0.86 -1.99 6.57
C CYS A 274 1.89 -2.77 7.41
N ASN A 275 2.44 -2.15 8.45
CA ASN A 275 3.42 -2.78 9.33
C ASN A 275 2.85 -4.00 10.06
N LEU A 276 1.59 -3.94 10.51
CA LEU A 276 0.91 -5.07 11.13
C LEU A 276 0.88 -6.28 10.18
N HIS A 277 0.38 -6.09 8.96
CA HIS A 277 0.26 -7.17 7.98
C HIS A 277 1.60 -7.73 7.50
N VAL A 278 2.63 -6.89 7.36
CA VAL A 278 3.99 -7.31 7.00
C VAL A 278 4.67 -8.04 8.17
N GLY A 279 4.43 -7.58 9.40
CA GLY A 279 4.92 -8.21 10.63
C GLY A 279 4.34 -9.61 10.81
N GLU A 280 3.01 -9.73 10.72
CA GLU A 280 2.27 -11.00 10.85
C GLU A 280 2.42 -11.91 9.62
N GLY A 281 2.95 -11.40 8.52
CA GLY A 281 3.09 -12.14 7.28
C GLY A 281 1.76 -12.38 6.56
N THR A 282 0.74 -11.59 6.82
CA THR A 282 -0.60 -11.64 6.21
C THR A 282 -0.74 -10.73 4.98
N VAL A 283 0.36 -10.49 4.24
CA VAL A 283 0.47 -9.53 3.12
C VAL A 283 -0.56 -9.64 1.99
N GLN A 284 -1.18 -10.80 1.78
CA GLN A 284 -2.28 -10.98 0.81
C GLN A 284 -3.60 -10.32 1.26
N GLN A 285 -3.69 -9.89 2.51
CA GLN A 285 -4.86 -9.20 3.08
C GLN A 285 -4.70 -7.67 3.08
N LEU A 286 -3.62 -7.14 2.50
CA LEU A 286 -3.39 -5.71 2.33
C LEU A 286 -4.36 -5.14 1.29
N HIS A 287 -5.59 -4.92 1.73
CA HIS A 287 -6.66 -4.28 0.99
C HIS A 287 -6.95 -2.91 1.60
N CYS A 288 -7.82 -2.15 0.96
CA CYS A 288 -8.39 -0.95 1.53
C CYS A 288 -8.92 -1.22 2.96
N PRO A 289 -8.54 -0.40 3.96
CA PRO A 289 -9.04 -0.55 5.33
C PRO A 289 -10.56 -0.35 5.50
N ASP A 290 -11.24 0.21 4.50
CA ASP A 290 -12.69 0.38 4.52
C ASP A 290 -13.43 -0.98 4.48
N ASN A 291 -14.49 -1.13 5.29
CA ASN A 291 -15.13 -2.42 5.58
C ASN A 291 -15.72 -3.13 4.36
N ASP A 292 -16.26 -2.38 3.39
CA ASP A 292 -16.92 -2.96 2.21
C ASP A 292 -16.00 -2.96 0.97
N CYS A 293 -14.79 -2.42 1.12
CA CYS A 293 -13.85 -2.23 0.04
C CYS A 293 -12.83 -3.37 -0.05
N LYS A 294 -12.76 -4.05 -1.20
CA LYS A 294 -11.83 -5.16 -1.44
C LYS A 294 -10.68 -4.83 -2.40
N PHE A 295 -10.57 -3.57 -2.80
CA PHE A 295 -9.46 -3.13 -3.65
C PHE A 295 -8.15 -3.35 -2.91
N ALA A 296 -7.16 -3.93 -3.61
CA ALA A 296 -5.82 -4.12 -3.07
C ALA A 296 -5.13 -2.77 -2.91
N LEU A 297 -4.27 -2.64 -1.91
CA LEU A 297 -3.46 -1.43 -1.78
C LEU A 297 -2.42 -1.36 -2.93
N PRO A 298 -2.34 -0.25 -3.67
CA PRO A 298 -1.33 -0.06 -4.70
C PRO A 298 0.10 -0.16 -4.13
N PRO A 299 1.05 -0.83 -4.81
CA PRO A 299 2.44 -0.95 -4.36
C PRO A 299 3.10 0.40 -4.06
N VAL A 300 2.75 1.45 -4.80
CA VAL A 300 3.26 2.82 -4.60
C VAL A 300 2.90 3.36 -3.20
N ILE A 301 1.71 3.05 -2.70
CA ILE A 301 1.31 3.43 -1.33
C ILE A 301 2.09 2.59 -0.32
N ILE A 302 2.20 1.28 -0.55
CA ILE A 302 2.92 0.37 0.35
C ILE A 302 4.40 0.78 0.48
N GLU A 303 5.06 1.12 -0.62
CA GLU A 303 6.44 1.62 -0.64
C GLU A 303 6.58 2.98 0.05
N ALA A 304 5.64 3.90 -0.17
CA ALA A 304 5.67 5.21 0.48
C ALA A 304 5.44 5.15 2.00
N VAL A 305 4.76 4.10 2.46
CA VAL A 305 4.36 3.90 3.85
C VAL A 305 5.40 3.09 4.64
N LEU A 306 6.02 2.11 3.99
CA LEU A 306 6.99 1.19 4.60
C LEU A 306 8.43 1.70 4.42
N GLY A 307 9.31 1.31 5.33
CA GLY A 307 10.75 1.42 5.12
C GLY A 307 11.24 0.44 4.06
N ASN A 308 12.48 0.63 3.59
CA ASN A 308 13.10 -0.24 2.58
C ASN A 308 13.14 -1.72 3.01
N ASP A 309 13.44 -1.98 4.29
CA ASP A 309 13.55 -3.35 4.82
C ASP A 309 12.18 -4.04 4.92
N GLU A 310 11.16 -3.32 5.39
CA GLU A 310 9.78 -3.80 5.48
C GLU A 310 9.17 -4.00 4.09
N PHE A 311 9.45 -3.11 3.14
CA PHE A 311 9.01 -3.25 1.76
C PHE A 311 9.62 -4.49 1.08
N GLN A 312 10.93 -4.71 1.22
CA GLN A 312 11.58 -5.94 0.72
C GLN A 312 11.04 -7.21 1.39
N ARG A 313 10.68 -7.12 2.68
CA ARG A 313 9.99 -8.20 3.38
C ARG A 313 8.61 -8.45 2.79
N TRP A 314 7.83 -7.40 2.50
CA TRP A 314 6.54 -7.50 1.85
C TRP A 314 6.65 -8.18 0.47
N GLU A 315 7.57 -7.75 -0.40
CA GLU A 315 7.80 -8.34 -1.72
C GLU A 315 8.14 -9.83 -1.62
N ARG A 316 9.07 -10.18 -0.73
CA ARG A 316 9.48 -11.58 -0.50
C ARG A 316 8.31 -12.43 -0.03
N LEU A 317 7.51 -11.94 0.91
CA LEU A 317 6.34 -12.65 1.41
C LEU A 317 5.27 -12.78 0.32
N LEU A 318 5.03 -11.73 -0.47
CA LEU A 318 4.07 -11.76 -1.56
C LEU A 318 4.45 -12.83 -2.60
N LEU A 319 5.73 -12.86 -3.00
CA LEU A 319 6.26 -13.87 -3.91
C LEU A 319 6.16 -15.27 -3.30
N GLN A 320 6.61 -15.46 -2.07
CA GLN A 320 6.56 -16.75 -1.39
C GLN A 320 5.13 -17.30 -1.34
N LYS A 321 4.15 -16.47 -0.97
CA LYS A 321 2.75 -16.88 -0.91
C LYS A 321 2.15 -17.18 -2.28
N ALA A 322 2.54 -16.44 -3.32
CA ALA A 322 2.11 -16.72 -4.68
C ALA A 322 2.62 -18.10 -5.13
N LEU A 323 3.91 -18.39 -4.88
CA LEU A 323 4.52 -19.68 -5.21
C LEU A 323 3.91 -20.84 -4.41
N ASP A 324 3.59 -20.63 -3.12
CA ASP A 324 2.94 -21.65 -2.28
C ASP A 324 1.52 -22.04 -2.76
N THR A 325 0.88 -21.19 -3.58
CA THR A 325 -0.41 -21.52 -4.19
C THR A 325 -0.30 -22.35 -5.46
N MET A 326 0.91 -22.46 -6.04
CA MET A 326 1.19 -23.24 -7.24
C MET A 326 1.46 -24.70 -6.84
N GLY A 327 0.66 -25.63 -7.34
CA GLY A 327 0.70 -27.04 -6.93
C GLY A 327 1.95 -27.80 -7.36
N ASP A 328 2.59 -27.33 -8.43
CA ASP A 328 3.81 -27.83 -9.05
C ASP A 328 5.08 -27.25 -8.41
N ILE A 329 4.98 -26.34 -7.44
CA ILE A 329 6.14 -25.76 -6.76
C ILE A 329 6.39 -26.42 -5.40
N THR A 330 7.66 -26.58 -5.05
CA THR A 330 8.15 -26.96 -3.73
C THR A 330 9.40 -26.15 -3.37
N TRP A 331 9.83 -26.20 -2.12
CA TRP A 331 11.01 -25.46 -1.63
C TRP A 331 12.19 -26.39 -1.42
N CYS A 332 13.36 -26.01 -1.94
CA CYS A 332 14.57 -26.80 -1.74
C CYS A 332 14.98 -26.81 -0.26
N PRO A 333 15.13 -27.98 0.38
CA PRO A 333 15.47 -28.06 1.80
C PRO A 333 16.90 -27.62 2.15
N ARG A 334 17.80 -27.44 1.16
CA ARG A 334 19.17 -26.96 1.40
C ARG A 334 19.31 -25.45 1.32
N CYS A 335 18.71 -24.83 0.31
CA CYS A 335 18.91 -23.42 -0.01
C CYS A 335 17.63 -22.58 0.02
N ASN A 336 16.48 -23.20 0.27
CA ASN A 336 15.17 -22.57 0.34
C ASN A 336 14.77 -21.78 -0.93
N ASN A 337 15.29 -22.18 -2.09
CA ASN A 337 14.80 -21.69 -3.38
C ASN A 337 13.58 -22.50 -3.84
N ALA A 338 12.66 -21.83 -4.53
CA ALA A 338 11.53 -22.48 -5.17
C ALA A 338 12.01 -23.39 -6.32
N VAL A 339 11.42 -24.58 -6.41
CA VAL A 339 11.76 -25.64 -7.35
C VAL A 339 10.47 -26.22 -7.93
N ILE A 340 10.45 -26.40 -9.25
CA ILE A 340 9.34 -27.06 -9.94
C ILE A 340 9.49 -28.58 -9.74
N LYS A 341 8.40 -29.22 -9.34
CA LYS A 341 8.30 -30.68 -9.18
C LYS A 341 8.32 -31.34 -10.55
N GLU A 342 8.86 -32.55 -10.61
CA GLU A 342 8.78 -33.34 -11.83
C GLU A 342 7.31 -33.70 -12.14
N SER A 343 6.93 -33.64 -13.42
CA SER A 343 5.55 -33.82 -13.88
C SER A 343 4.96 -35.19 -13.51
N GLU A 344 5.82 -36.20 -13.38
CA GLU A 344 5.41 -37.55 -13.00
C GLU A 344 5.28 -37.65 -11.48
N GLU A 345 4.05 -37.48 -10.97
CA GLU A 345 3.74 -37.45 -9.54
C GLU A 345 4.12 -38.76 -8.80
N SER A 346 4.25 -39.87 -9.54
CA SER A 346 4.74 -41.17 -9.05
C SER A 346 6.21 -41.10 -8.56
N LEU A 347 7.03 -40.26 -9.20
CA LEU A 347 8.46 -40.15 -8.92
C LEU A 347 8.75 -39.35 -7.65
N LYS A 348 7.82 -38.46 -7.25
CA LYS A 348 7.95 -37.60 -6.06
C LYS A 348 9.30 -36.90 -6.00
N LEU A 349 9.74 -36.39 -7.15
CA LEU A 349 11.09 -35.84 -7.38
C LEU A 349 11.02 -34.33 -7.57
N ALA A 350 12.00 -33.62 -7.02
CA ALA A 350 12.31 -32.24 -7.37
C ALA A 350 13.83 -32.05 -7.49
N HIS A 351 14.26 -31.30 -8.50
CA HIS A 351 15.67 -31.00 -8.74
C HIS A 351 15.95 -29.50 -8.63
N CYS A 352 16.71 -29.09 -7.62
CA CYS A 352 17.07 -27.69 -7.43
C CYS A 352 18.20 -27.28 -8.38
N THR A 353 17.93 -26.37 -9.31
CA THR A 353 18.92 -25.85 -10.28
C THR A 353 19.99 -24.94 -9.65
N THR A 354 19.76 -24.39 -8.46
CA THR A 354 20.74 -23.53 -7.79
C THR A 354 21.82 -24.32 -7.06
N CYS A 355 21.44 -25.34 -6.29
CA CYS A 355 22.37 -26.12 -5.48
C CYS A 355 22.57 -27.57 -5.98
N MET A 356 21.96 -27.90 -7.13
CA MET A 356 21.98 -29.21 -7.79
C MET A 356 21.48 -30.35 -6.90
N TYR A 357 20.66 -30.06 -5.88
CA TYR A 357 20.12 -31.08 -4.99
C TYR A 357 18.83 -31.68 -5.56
N SER A 358 18.86 -33.00 -5.77
CA SER A 358 17.68 -33.81 -6.03
C SER A 358 17.12 -34.39 -4.73
N PHE A 359 15.85 -34.14 -4.45
CA PHE A 359 15.20 -34.56 -3.20
C PHE A 359 13.80 -35.11 -3.45
N CYS A 360 13.31 -35.89 -2.49
CA CYS A 360 11.94 -36.38 -2.51
C CYS A 360 10.97 -35.32 -1.98
N THR A 361 9.87 -35.07 -2.71
CA THR A 361 8.90 -34.02 -2.39
C THR A 361 8.03 -34.29 -1.16
N ASP A 362 8.06 -35.53 -0.63
CA ASP A 362 7.25 -35.94 0.52
C ASP A 362 8.01 -35.90 1.85
N CYS A 363 9.32 -36.19 1.82
CA CYS A 363 10.16 -36.32 3.01
C CYS A 363 11.31 -35.31 3.07
N ASP A 364 11.60 -34.59 1.98
CA ASP A 364 12.71 -33.65 1.82
C ASP A 364 14.12 -34.27 1.88
N ASP A 365 14.22 -35.61 1.88
CA ASP A 365 15.48 -36.36 1.89
C ASP A 365 16.06 -36.54 0.47
N PRO A 366 17.32 -37.01 0.31
CA PRO A 366 17.86 -37.37 -0.99
C PRO A 366 16.90 -38.30 -1.73
N TRP A 367 16.65 -38.00 -3.00
CA TRP A 367 15.64 -38.72 -3.78
C TRP A 367 15.89 -40.23 -3.79
N HIS A 368 14.81 -41.00 -3.62
CA HIS A 368 14.85 -42.45 -3.51
C HIS A 368 13.73 -43.10 -4.35
N GLN A 369 14.11 -43.93 -5.32
CA GLN A 369 13.16 -44.62 -6.20
C GLN A 369 12.70 -45.95 -5.59
N GLY A 370 11.39 -46.20 -5.57
CA GLY A 370 10.81 -47.50 -5.21
C GLY A 370 10.93 -47.89 -3.73
N GLN A 371 11.58 -47.08 -2.89
CA GLN A 371 11.63 -47.24 -1.44
C GLN A 371 10.61 -46.31 -0.79
N PRO A 372 9.84 -46.77 0.23
CA PRO A 372 8.98 -45.88 1.00
C PRO A 372 9.83 -44.84 1.72
N CYS A 373 9.26 -43.65 1.93
CA CYS A 373 9.87 -42.63 2.79
C CYS A 373 10.14 -43.27 4.17
N LYS A 374 11.31 -43.02 4.75
CA LYS A 374 11.67 -43.63 6.03
C LYS A 374 10.76 -43.11 7.15
N ASP A 375 10.25 -44.04 7.94
CA ASP A 375 9.45 -43.73 9.12
C ASP A 375 10.33 -43.24 10.28
N LEU A 376 9.69 -42.58 11.26
CA LEU A 376 10.32 -42.04 12.48
C LEU A 376 11.37 -42.96 13.09
N GLU A 377 11.00 -44.22 13.24
CA GLU A 377 11.79 -45.20 13.95
C GLU A 377 13.01 -45.66 13.13
N GLY A 378 12.89 -45.67 11.80
CA GLY A 378 13.96 -46.02 10.87
C GLY A 378 15.06 -44.95 10.82
N GLN A 379 14.68 -43.67 10.76
CA GLN A 379 15.65 -42.57 10.76
C GLN A 379 16.30 -42.34 12.13
N LEU A 380 15.56 -42.53 13.23
CA LEU A 380 16.14 -42.51 14.58
C LEU A 380 17.16 -43.65 14.78
N LYS A 381 16.93 -44.82 14.20
CA LYS A 381 17.89 -45.93 14.22
C LYS A 381 19.16 -45.58 13.44
N GLU A 382 19.06 -45.07 12.22
CA GLU A 382 20.25 -44.65 11.45
C GLU A 382 21.05 -43.52 12.13
N LEU A 383 20.36 -42.54 12.73
CA LEU A 383 21.02 -41.47 13.48
C LEU A 383 21.74 -42.01 14.72
N LYS A 384 21.16 -43.01 15.40
CA LYS A 384 21.79 -43.71 16.54
C LYS A 384 22.92 -44.63 16.08
N ASP A 385 22.80 -45.34 14.98
CA ASP A 385 23.82 -46.27 14.47
C ASP A 385 25.04 -45.52 13.91
N ASN A 386 24.83 -44.36 13.28
CA ASN A 386 25.89 -43.43 12.87
C ASN A 386 26.58 -42.69 14.04
N THR A 387 26.17 -42.90 15.31
CA THR A 387 26.97 -42.43 16.47
C THR A 387 28.16 -43.33 16.79
N LYS A 388 28.18 -44.57 16.27
CA LYS A 388 29.26 -45.52 16.53
C LYS A 388 30.47 -45.34 15.60
N THR A 389 30.30 -44.64 14.48
CA THR A 389 31.39 -44.32 13.55
C THR A 389 32.01 -42.98 13.93
N LYS A 390 33.28 -43.02 14.36
CA LYS A 390 34.08 -41.87 14.79
C LYS A 390 34.40 -40.93 13.61
N THR A 391 33.43 -40.15 13.14
CA THR A 391 33.70 -39.02 12.25
C THR A 391 33.23 -37.70 12.86
N SER A 392 34.16 -36.75 12.79
CA SER A 392 34.23 -35.39 13.33
C SER A 392 33.20 -34.42 12.73
N SER A 393 31.93 -34.81 12.69
CA SER A 393 30.83 -33.85 12.56
C SER A 393 30.53 -33.29 13.96
N SER A 394 30.58 -31.96 14.13
CA SER A 394 30.38 -31.29 15.43
C SER A 394 29.08 -31.78 16.06
N ASN A 395 29.13 -32.14 17.35
CA ASN A 395 27.95 -32.60 18.10
C ASN A 395 26.78 -31.60 18.03
N GLU A 396 27.08 -30.31 17.81
CA GLU A 396 26.14 -29.21 17.54
C GLU A 396 25.27 -29.46 16.30
N GLN A 397 25.87 -29.76 15.14
CA GLN A 397 25.13 -29.94 13.89
C GLN A 397 24.23 -31.18 13.97
N LYS A 398 24.69 -32.24 14.64
CA LYS A 398 23.89 -33.45 14.88
C LYS A 398 22.69 -33.16 15.78
N ARG A 399 22.86 -32.33 16.82
CA ARG A 399 21.77 -31.85 17.68
C ARG A 399 20.78 -30.98 16.90
N LEU A 400 21.24 -30.03 16.09
CA LEU A 400 20.39 -29.17 15.26
C LEU A 400 19.56 -29.98 14.26
N ASN A 401 20.16 -30.96 13.58
CA ASN A 401 19.45 -31.85 12.66
C ASN A 401 18.38 -32.68 13.39
N MET A 402 18.70 -33.19 14.59
CA MET A 402 17.74 -33.90 15.45
C MET A 402 16.57 -33.00 15.87
N ILE A 403 16.83 -31.75 16.28
CA ILE A 403 15.81 -30.78 16.68
C ILE A 403 14.91 -30.42 15.50
N ALA A 404 15.50 -30.11 14.33
CA ALA A 404 14.74 -29.80 13.11
C ALA A 404 13.82 -30.97 12.71
N TYR A 405 14.32 -32.20 12.84
CA TYR A 405 13.56 -33.40 12.55
C TYR A 405 12.38 -33.63 13.52
N LEU A 406 12.64 -33.56 14.83
CA LEU A 406 11.61 -33.68 15.87
C LEU A 406 10.56 -32.56 15.75
N SER A 407 10.97 -31.36 15.34
CA SER A 407 10.07 -30.25 15.04
C SER A 407 9.14 -30.57 13.87
N LYS A 408 9.66 -31.05 12.73
CA LYS A 408 8.85 -31.48 11.57
C LYS A 408 7.82 -32.54 11.95
N GLN A 409 8.16 -33.48 12.83
CA GLN A 409 7.22 -34.50 13.28
C GLN A 409 6.17 -34.00 14.25
N THR A 410 6.57 -33.13 15.17
CA THR A 410 5.63 -32.51 16.10
C THR A 410 4.59 -31.73 15.32
N LEU A 411 5.02 -30.96 14.30
CA LEU A 411 4.13 -30.29 13.35
C LEU A 411 3.16 -31.27 12.67
N LYS A 412 3.63 -32.41 12.13
CA LYS A 412 2.73 -33.43 11.54
C LYS A 412 1.69 -33.99 12.52
N LYS A 413 1.98 -34.00 13.83
CA LYS A 413 1.06 -34.50 14.87
C LYS A 413 0.06 -33.45 15.35
N ILE A 414 0.47 -32.18 15.43
CA ILE A 414 -0.35 -31.10 16.01
C ILE A 414 -1.05 -30.23 14.95
N SER A 415 -0.71 -30.38 13.68
CA SER A 415 -1.24 -29.59 12.58
C SER A 415 -1.85 -30.46 11.48
N LYS A 416 -2.74 -29.88 10.69
CA LYS A 416 -3.26 -30.47 9.45
C LYS A 416 -2.93 -29.59 8.25
N PRO A 417 -2.57 -30.19 7.10
CA PRO A 417 -2.23 -29.40 5.92
C PRO A 417 -3.47 -28.73 5.35
N CYS A 418 -3.33 -27.48 4.90
CA CYS A 418 -4.34 -26.80 4.12
C CYS A 418 -4.67 -27.61 2.85
N PRO A 419 -5.94 -27.87 2.52
CA PRO A 419 -6.29 -28.65 1.33
C PRO A 419 -5.87 -27.96 0.01
N LYS A 420 -5.75 -26.63 0.01
CA LYS A 420 -5.36 -25.81 -1.15
C LYS A 420 -3.83 -25.64 -1.24
N CYS A 421 -3.20 -24.96 -0.28
CA CYS A 421 -1.76 -24.63 -0.33
C CYS A 421 -0.84 -25.55 0.50
N LYS A 422 -1.38 -26.59 1.14
CA LYS A 422 -0.64 -27.57 1.97
C LYS A 422 0.11 -27.04 3.20
N VAL A 423 0.12 -25.73 3.44
CA VAL A 423 0.69 -25.13 4.67
C VAL A 423 0.10 -25.80 5.91
N PRO A 424 0.94 -26.20 6.89
CA PRO A 424 0.47 -26.82 8.13
C PRO A 424 -0.32 -25.82 8.98
N ILE A 425 -1.54 -26.19 9.37
CA ILE A 425 -2.41 -25.37 10.20
C ILE A 425 -2.63 -26.06 11.54
N GLN A 426 -2.29 -25.36 12.63
CA GLN A 426 -2.63 -25.78 13.98
C GLN A 426 -4.00 -25.19 14.37
N LYS A 427 -4.86 -26.01 14.99
CA LYS A 427 -6.12 -25.53 15.57
C LYS A 427 -5.84 -24.90 16.94
N ASN A 428 -6.24 -23.64 17.11
CA ASN A 428 -6.03 -22.93 18.37
C ASN A 428 -7.08 -23.34 19.41
N LEU A 429 -8.40 -23.21 19.14
CA LEU A 429 -9.48 -23.73 20.03
C LEU A 429 -10.83 -23.85 19.29
N GLY A 430 -11.73 -24.69 19.85
CA GLY A 430 -13.20 -24.65 19.67
C GLY A 430 -13.72 -24.96 18.26
N CYS A 431 -13.55 -24.03 17.33
CA CYS A 431 -14.14 -24.08 15.99
C CYS A 431 -13.35 -25.00 15.04
N SER A 432 -14.03 -25.93 14.40
CA SER A 432 -13.49 -26.83 13.38
C SER A 432 -13.51 -26.23 11.98
N LEU A 433 -14.14 -25.06 11.79
CA LEU A 433 -14.00 -24.25 10.58
C LEU A 433 -12.75 -23.40 10.72
N ILE A 434 -11.77 -23.63 9.85
CA ILE A 434 -10.50 -22.92 9.86
C ILE A 434 -10.34 -22.15 8.56
N HIS A 435 -9.91 -20.90 8.68
CA HIS A 435 -9.47 -20.07 7.57
C HIS A 435 -7.95 -20.17 7.44
N CYS A 436 -7.46 -20.59 6.28
CA CYS A 436 -6.03 -20.60 6.01
C CYS A 436 -5.51 -19.16 5.87
N THR A 437 -4.61 -18.74 6.75
CA THR A 437 -3.95 -17.43 6.71
C THR A 437 -3.02 -17.24 5.51
N ASN A 438 -2.61 -18.35 4.87
CA ASN A 438 -1.79 -18.30 3.67
C ASN A 438 -2.62 -18.04 2.41
N CYS A 439 -3.61 -18.90 2.11
CA CYS A 439 -4.29 -18.89 0.82
C CYS A 439 -5.80 -18.55 0.89
N GLY A 440 -6.30 -18.16 2.06
CA GLY A 440 -7.70 -17.77 2.31
C GLY A 440 -8.73 -18.90 2.27
N ALA A 441 -8.34 -20.13 1.93
CA ALA A 441 -9.25 -21.25 1.82
C ALA A 441 -9.86 -21.61 3.17
N LYS A 442 -11.17 -21.89 3.19
CA LYS A 442 -11.85 -22.44 4.36
C LYS A 442 -11.72 -23.95 4.35
N MET A 443 -11.34 -24.54 5.47
CA MET A 443 -11.23 -25.99 5.63
C MET A 443 -11.90 -26.49 6.90
N CYS A 444 -12.34 -27.75 6.89
CA CYS A 444 -12.77 -28.45 8.09
C CYS A 444 -11.57 -29.12 8.74
N TYR A 445 -11.26 -28.80 10.00
CA TYR A 445 -10.14 -29.42 10.73
C TYR A 445 -10.36 -30.91 11.03
N ILE A 446 -11.62 -31.35 11.14
CA ILE A 446 -11.95 -32.75 11.42
C ILE A 446 -11.58 -33.62 10.21
N CYS A 447 -12.19 -33.34 9.05
CA CYS A 447 -12.00 -34.18 7.86
C CYS A 447 -10.91 -33.70 6.90
N GLY A 448 -10.34 -32.52 7.09
CA GLY A 448 -9.29 -31.96 6.23
C GLY A 448 -9.77 -31.42 4.88
N LYS A 449 -11.08 -31.48 4.58
CA LYS A 449 -11.62 -31.07 3.26
C LYS A 449 -11.70 -29.55 3.11
N ASN A 450 -11.57 -29.09 1.87
CA ASN A 450 -11.88 -27.71 1.48
C ASN A 450 -13.39 -27.50 1.54
N ILE A 451 -13.82 -26.52 2.33
CA ILE A 451 -15.22 -26.15 2.54
C ILE A 451 -15.47 -24.70 2.15
N SER A 452 -14.61 -24.10 1.31
CA SER A 452 -14.74 -22.69 0.90
C SER A 452 -16.12 -22.36 0.29
N GLN A 453 -16.71 -23.30 -0.45
CA GLN A 453 -18.04 -23.15 -1.06
C GLN A 453 -19.20 -23.38 -0.07
N LYS A 454 -19.07 -24.37 0.83
CA LYS A 454 -20.17 -24.79 1.73
C LYS A 454 -20.14 -24.10 3.09
N SER A 455 -18.99 -23.54 3.47
CA SER A 455 -18.73 -22.88 4.76
C SER A 455 -19.35 -23.62 5.95
N TYR A 456 -20.46 -23.12 6.50
CA TYR A 456 -21.15 -23.69 7.65
C TYR A 456 -22.00 -24.93 7.34
N GLU A 457 -22.48 -25.09 6.11
CA GLU A 457 -23.34 -26.21 5.67
C GLU A 457 -22.65 -27.58 5.77
N HIS A 458 -21.32 -27.59 5.82
CA HIS A 458 -20.55 -28.83 6.01
C HIS A 458 -20.81 -29.47 7.40
N PHE A 459 -21.16 -28.66 8.40
CA PHE A 459 -21.26 -29.11 9.78
C PHE A 459 -22.69 -29.54 10.13
N GLY A 460 -22.83 -30.72 10.74
CA GLY A 460 -24.14 -31.28 11.14
C GLY A 460 -24.35 -32.77 10.81
N GLN A 461 -23.66 -33.30 9.80
CA GLN A 461 -23.76 -34.73 9.43
C GLN A 461 -22.65 -35.59 10.05
N SER A 462 -21.40 -35.35 9.65
CA SER A 462 -20.22 -36.15 10.05
C SER A 462 -19.10 -35.35 10.72
N CYS A 463 -19.19 -34.02 10.67
CA CYS A 463 -18.22 -33.10 11.27
C CYS A 463 -18.97 -32.09 12.15
N GLN A 464 -18.51 -31.90 13.39
CA GLN A 464 -19.06 -30.93 14.33
C GLN A 464 -18.32 -29.60 14.23
N LEU A 465 -19.07 -28.50 14.20
CA LEU A 465 -18.49 -27.15 14.12
C LEU A 465 -17.71 -26.81 15.38
N PHE A 466 -18.28 -27.14 16.55
CA PHE A 466 -17.61 -27.00 17.83
C PHE A 466 -17.35 -28.38 18.41
N THR A 467 -16.08 -28.73 18.62
CA THR A 467 -15.73 -29.93 19.37
C THR A 467 -15.68 -29.55 20.85
N GLY A 468 -16.31 -30.33 21.72
CA GLY A 468 -16.41 -30.09 23.17
C GLY A 468 -15.08 -30.19 23.93
N ASP A 469 -13.94 -30.11 23.23
CA ASP A 469 -12.58 -30.25 23.76
C ASP A 469 -12.13 -29.01 24.57
N ALA A 470 -13.04 -28.14 24.97
CA ALA A 470 -12.75 -26.92 25.71
C ALA A 470 -12.19 -27.17 27.14
N TYR A 471 -12.11 -28.42 27.62
CA TYR A 471 -11.63 -28.72 28.98
C TYR A 471 -10.65 -29.89 29.13
N ASN A 472 -10.25 -30.56 28.05
CA ASN A 472 -9.22 -31.61 28.13
C ASN A 472 -8.00 -31.24 27.28
N ILE A 473 -7.42 -30.08 27.60
CA ILE A 473 -5.96 -30.04 27.65
C ILE A 473 -5.62 -31.06 28.75
N VAL A 474 -5.43 -32.33 28.36
CA VAL A 474 -4.38 -33.12 29.02
C VAL A 474 -3.23 -32.14 29.03
N ALA A 475 -2.87 -31.65 30.22
CA ALA A 475 -1.69 -30.87 30.39
C ALA A 475 -0.61 -31.65 29.64
N ALA A 476 -0.31 -31.22 28.41
CA ALA A 476 0.96 -31.55 27.81
C ALA A 476 1.89 -31.12 28.92
N PRO A 477 2.58 -32.06 29.60
CA PRO A 477 3.37 -31.73 30.77
C PRO A 477 4.17 -30.52 30.31
N PRO A 478 4.00 -29.37 30.99
CA PRO A 478 4.37 -28.06 30.46
C PRO A 478 5.72 -28.28 29.84
N ILE A 479 5.84 -28.07 28.51
CA ILE A 479 7.04 -28.43 27.73
C ILE A 479 8.17 -28.13 28.68
N GLN A 480 8.76 -29.19 29.27
CA GLN A 480 9.91 -28.99 30.09
C GLN A 480 10.88 -28.61 28.99
N GLN A 481 11.01 -27.30 28.75
CA GLN A 481 12.27 -26.71 28.41
C GLN A 481 13.16 -27.29 29.50
N HIS A 482 13.72 -28.45 29.17
CA HIS A 482 14.81 -29.00 29.90
C HIS A 482 15.90 -27.97 29.62
N ASN A 483 15.91 -26.94 30.47
CA ASN A 483 17.00 -26.00 30.56
C ASN A 483 18.24 -26.89 30.66
N GLU A 484 19.25 -26.63 29.83
CA GLU A 484 20.42 -27.51 29.66
C GLU A 484 21.00 -27.96 31.01
N ARG A 485 20.96 -27.08 32.01
CA ARG A 485 21.26 -27.33 33.44
C ARG A 485 20.52 -28.51 34.07
N ASP A 486 19.24 -28.73 33.79
CA ASP A 486 18.48 -29.89 34.33
C ASP A 486 18.93 -31.21 33.69
N LEU A 487 19.27 -31.19 32.39
CA LEU A 487 19.81 -32.36 31.70
C LEU A 487 21.22 -32.68 32.21
N GLU A 488 22.07 -31.68 32.37
CA GLU A 488 23.42 -31.82 32.94
C GLU A 488 23.37 -32.40 34.37
N ILE A 489 22.45 -31.90 35.22
CA ILE A 489 22.29 -32.45 36.58
C ILE A 489 21.79 -33.90 36.53
N ARG A 490 20.86 -34.26 35.64
CA ARG A 490 20.39 -35.65 35.49
C ARG A 490 21.49 -36.57 35.00
N GLU A 491 22.32 -36.12 34.06
CA GLU A 491 23.45 -36.86 33.54
C GLU A 491 24.53 -37.06 34.62
N GLN A 492 24.85 -36.02 35.41
CA GLN A 492 25.76 -36.15 36.55
C GLN A 492 25.22 -37.10 37.62
N LEU A 493 23.91 -37.08 37.89
CA LEU A 493 23.28 -38.04 38.83
C LEU A 493 23.31 -39.49 38.33
N GLN A 494 23.38 -39.71 37.01
CA GLN A 494 23.51 -41.06 36.43
C GLN A 494 24.96 -41.55 36.37
N ASN A 495 25.91 -40.63 36.15
CA ASN A 495 27.31 -40.96 35.89
C ASN A 495 28.24 -40.83 37.12
N ASP A 496 27.86 -40.05 38.14
CA ASP A 496 28.61 -39.84 39.38
C ASP A 496 27.80 -40.31 40.61
N PRO A 497 28.19 -41.42 41.28
CA PRO A 497 27.51 -41.92 42.48
C PRO A 497 27.44 -40.91 43.63
N ASP A 498 28.43 -40.02 43.74
CA ASP A 498 28.54 -39.03 44.82
C ASP A 498 27.69 -37.77 44.52
N ALA A 499 27.29 -37.56 43.27
CA ALA A 499 26.40 -36.46 42.89
C ALA A 499 25.02 -36.57 43.58
N GLN A 500 24.55 -37.78 43.86
CA GLN A 500 23.29 -38.00 44.57
C GLN A 500 23.34 -37.45 46.00
N GLN A 501 24.50 -37.50 46.67
CA GLN A 501 24.68 -36.96 48.01
C GLN A 501 24.70 -35.43 48.00
N ARG A 502 25.36 -34.84 46.99
CA ARG A 502 25.49 -33.40 46.77
C ARG A 502 24.20 -32.74 46.25
N MET A 503 23.22 -33.52 45.80
CA MET A 503 21.97 -33.01 45.26
C MET A 503 20.98 -32.59 46.35
N LYS A 504 20.42 -31.38 46.20
CA LYS A 504 19.32 -30.87 47.02
C LYS A 504 18.24 -30.21 46.15
N LEU A 505 17.00 -30.35 46.60
CA LEU A 505 15.87 -29.67 46.00
C LEU A 505 15.78 -28.23 46.53
N CYS A 506 15.55 -27.28 45.63
CA CYS A 506 15.31 -25.90 46.00
C CYS A 506 14.06 -25.81 46.91
N PRO A 507 14.13 -25.16 48.08
CA PRO A 507 12.97 -25.06 48.97
C PRO A 507 11.78 -24.31 48.34
N LYS A 508 12.08 -23.33 47.47
CA LYS A 508 11.11 -22.45 46.78
C LYS A 508 10.47 -23.10 45.56
N CYS A 509 11.24 -23.58 44.58
CA CYS A 509 10.72 -24.11 43.31
C CYS A 509 10.87 -25.63 43.13
N LYS A 510 11.44 -26.33 44.12
CA LYS A 510 11.69 -27.79 44.11
C LYS A 510 12.64 -28.32 43.02
N GLN A 511 13.28 -27.44 42.24
CA GLN A 511 14.26 -27.87 41.24
C GLN A 511 15.51 -28.52 41.87
N ARG A 512 16.09 -29.54 41.20
CA ARG A 512 17.35 -30.19 41.62
C ARG A 512 18.52 -29.23 41.43
N ASN A 513 19.36 -29.11 42.44
CA ASN A 513 20.61 -28.34 42.41
C ASN A 513 21.72 -29.17 43.05
N LEU A 514 22.93 -29.08 42.51
CA LEU A 514 24.10 -29.75 43.07
C LEU A 514 24.93 -28.78 43.90
N LYS A 515 25.40 -29.23 45.06
CA LYS A 515 26.38 -28.51 45.88
C LYS A 515 27.71 -28.43 45.13
N GLU A 516 28.23 -27.21 44.98
CA GLU A 516 29.54 -26.96 44.38
C GLU A 516 30.63 -26.95 45.46
N LYS A 517 31.51 -27.94 45.41
CA LYS A 517 32.68 -28.07 46.32
C LYS A 517 32.24 -28.04 47.79
N ARG A 518 32.95 -27.30 48.64
CA ARG A 518 32.72 -27.16 50.08
C ARG A 518 31.67 -26.11 50.45
N ASN A 519 31.09 -25.38 49.49
CA ASN A 519 30.20 -24.27 49.80
C ASN A 519 28.77 -24.76 50.11
N ASN A 520 28.28 -24.50 51.31
CA ASN A 520 26.92 -24.81 51.73
C ASN A 520 25.89 -23.77 51.26
N HIS A 521 26.33 -22.67 50.64
CA HIS A 521 25.44 -21.75 49.93
C HIS A 521 25.16 -22.29 48.51
N ILE A 522 23.87 -22.49 48.20
CA ILE A 522 23.41 -22.90 46.87
C ILE A 522 22.50 -21.80 46.32
N LYS A 523 22.82 -21.30 45.12
CA LYS A 523 21.94 -20.45 44.34
C LYS A 523 21.15 -21.31 43.36
N CYS A 524 19.83 -21.28 43.45
CA CYS A 524 18.99 -22.07 42.55
C CYS A 524 19.12 -21.58 41.11
N TRP A 525 19.54 -22.44 40.19
CA TRP A 525 19.69 -22.06 38.78
C TRP A 525 18.35 -21.71 38.10
N GLN A 526 17.22 -22.19 38.62
CA GLN A 526 15.89 -21.95 38.04
C GLN A 526 15.21 -20.69 38.59
N CYS A 527 15.17 -20.51 39.91
CA CYS A 527 14.43 -19.40 40.53
C CYS A 527 15.31 -18.34 41.20
N ASN A 528 16.64 -18.45 41.05
CA ASN A 528 17.65 -17.57 41.61
C ASN A 528 17.62 -17.40 43.15
N SER A 529 16.84 -18.20 43.87
CA SER A 529 16.80 -18.17 45.33
C SER A 529 18.10 -18.71 45.93
N ASN A 530 18.66 -18.01 46.90
CA ASN A 530 19.76 -18.50 47.72
C ASN A 530 19.20 -19.38 48.84
N PHE A 531 19.77 -20.56 49.05
CA PHE A 531 19.38 -21.44 50.15
C PHE A 531 20.60 -22.18 50.70
N CYS A 532 20.48 -22.64 51.94
CA CYS A 532 21.54 -23.37 52.64
C CYS A 532 21.41 -24.87 52.42
N TYR A 533 22.52 -25.53 52.08
CA TYR A 533 22.62 -26.98 51.91
C TYR A 533 22.33 -27.75 53.20
N MET A 534 22.75 -27.22 54.35
CA MET A 534 22.63 -27.88 55.66
C MET A 534 21.19 -27.85 56.18
N CYS A 535 20.64 -26.65 56.43
CA CYS A 535 19.31 -26.49 57.02
C CYS A 535 18.17 -26.44 56.00
N LYS A 536 18.47 -26.42 54.68
CA LYS A 536 17.50 -26.40 53.59
C LYS A 536 16.53 -25.20 53.64
N THR A 537 16.89 -24.12 54.32
CA THR A 537 16.07 -22.90 54.36
C THR A 537 16.52 -21.91 53.28
N VAL A 538 15.56 -21.14 52.76
CA VAL A 538 15.85 -20.00 51.87
C VAL A 538 16.54 -18.92 52.69
N ILE A 539 17.66 -18.40 52.19
CA ILE A 539 18.40 -17.30 52.80
C ILE A 539 17.75 -15.99 52.32
N GLN A 540 17.14 -15.25 53.25
CA GLN A 540 16.58 -13.92 53.02
C GLN A 540 17.59 -12.87 53.50
N GLY A 541 17.92 -11.88 52.67
CA GLY A 541 18.90 -10.84 53.01
C GLY A 541 20.35 -11.19 52.62
N LYS A 542 21.33 -10.63 53.35
CA LYS A 542 22.76 -10.83 53.04
C LYS A 542 23.19 -12.25 53.37
N ILE A 543 23.81 -12.94 52.42
CA ILE A 543 24.21 -14.35 52.56
C ILE A 543 25.09 -14.59 53.80
N VAL A 544 25.99 -13.65 54.10
CA VAL A 544 26.93 -13.72 55.23
C VAL A 544 26.22 -13.78 56.59
N GLU A 545 25.07 -13.10 56.73
CA GLU A 545 24.33 -13.08 57.99
C GLU A 545 23.78 -14.45 58.37
N HIS A 546 23.47 -15.31 57.38
CA HIS A 546 22.99 -16.66 57.65
C HIS A 546 24.07 -17.57 58.25
N PHE A 547 25.33 -17.44 57.81
CA PHE A 547 26.44 -18.31 58.19
C PHE A 547 27.30 -17.77 59.33
N MET A 548 27.17 -16.48 59.68
CA MET A 548 27.88 -15.85 60.80
C MET A 548 26.99 -15.61 62.03
N ASN A 549 25.71 -15.97 61.97
CA ASN A 549 24.80 -15.79 63.11
C ASN A 549 25.12 -16.82 64.21
N PRO A 550 25.48 -16.38 65.44
CA PRO A 550 25.79 -17.29 66.56
C PRO A 550 24.61 -18.15 67.02
N LEU A 551 23.38 -17.82 66.62
CA LEU A 551 22.18 -18.63 66.86
C LEU A 551 21.96 -19.72 65.81
N ASN A 552 22.73 -19.72 64.72
CA ASN A 552 22.53 -20.60 63.58
C ASN A 552 23.76 -21.51 63.41
N THR A 553 23.59 -22.83 63.50
CA THR A 553 24.70 -23.80 63.47
C THR A 553 25.23 -24.08 62.05
N CYS A 554 24.77 -23.34 61.04
CA CYS A 554 25.12 -23.58 59.64
C CYS A 554 26.45 -22.89 59.29
N GLN A 555 27.44 -23.68 58.87
CA GLN A 555 28.72 -23.16 58.37
C GLN A 555 28.68 -22.94 56.86
N GLN A 556 29.30 -21.85 56.38
CA GLN A 556 29.36 -21.56 54.94
C GLN A 556 30.20 -22.60 54.18
N HIS A 557 31.24 -23.13 54.81
CA HIS A 557 32.08 -24.17 54.27
C HIS A 557 32.06 -25.38 55.19
N SER A 558 31.83 -26.58 54.64
CA SER A 558 32.03 -27.86 55.36
C SER A 558 33.24 -28.60 54.82
N ASP A 559 33.82 -29.48 55.64
CA ASP A 559 35.03 -30.26 55.31
C ASP A 559 34.77 -31.47 54.41
N ASP A 560 33.55 -31.60 53.87
CA ASP A 560 33.16 -32.68 52.94
C ASP A 560 34.09 -32.79 51.72
#